data_AF-A0A7S2URM9-F1
#
_entry.id   AF-A0A7S2URM9-F1
#
_cell.length_a   1.000
_cell.length_b   1.000
_cell.length_c   1.000
_cell.angle_alpha   90.00
_cell.angle_beta   90.00
_cell.angle_gamma   90.00
#
_symmetry.space_group_name_H-M   'P 1'
#
loop_
_entity.id
_entity.type
_entity.pdbx_description
1 polymer ?
#
loop_
_entity_poly.entity_id
_entity_poly.type
_entity_poly.pdbx_seq_one_letter_code
_entity_poly.pdbx_strand_id
1 'polypeptide(L)'
;MPSQHGPIKPSSASRRSMGPNLLCFLLILEFTLSSIANAFSSPPTFAVAKKDKRTFSTNIPFLSSPIKPRDSIARFTIVKPLQSSLNSIIDLKSDTGCKKDVSSTKIEWENACSDFVKLCSAQQISKYMKSPPSSDWMANAGAPVSNPNRAIEWAENFTSVDKLRAALGTNRNRFLGDFSPQTTRRLYHLILNEVVCEIRDIGLMQPQEFAPIAYRARQAAKQYCRERSFIPARILVMIYEGFRGWVNNSKVNVSGMTWEQIWEKYERQINLSNSTTEAQKEEIERQVSLKILERSCATNQMVDTMFLKKVYRRNKMIEAIASKLVEYAENIKLVHTMERPIQG
;
A
#
# COMPACT_ATOMS: atom_id res chain seq x y z
N MET A 1 19.21 -2.09 44.22
CA MET A 1 19.26 -0.62 44.48
C MET A 1 17.91 -0.03 44.10
N PRO A 2 17.12 0.54 45.02
CA PRO A 2 15.79 1.02 44.67
C PRO A 2 15.88 2.43 44.09
N SER A 3 15.43 2.58 42.84
CA SER A 3 15.19 3.86 42.18
C SER A 3 13.88 4.46 42.71
N GLN A 4 13.98 5.59 43.42
CA GLN A 4 12.85 6.40 43.84
C GLN A 4 12.37 7.25 42.65
N HIS A 5 11.23 6.88 42.05
CA HIS A 5 10.49 7.77 41.15
C HIS A 5 9.32 8.40 41.91
N GLY A 6 9.43 9.70 42.16
CA GLY A 6 8.37 10.52 42.73
C GLY A 6 7.20 10.78 41.75
N PRO A 7 6.06 11.26 42.27
CA PRO A 7 4.82 11.41 41.50
C PRO A 7 4.90 12.57 40.51
N ILE A 8 4.58 12.28 39.24
CA ILE A 8 4.48 13.26 38.16
C ILE A 8 3.14 14.01 38.31
N LYS A 9 3.20 15.31 38.63
CA LYS A 9 2.02 16.19 38.66
C LYS A 9 1.50 16.46 37.24
N PRO A 10 0.18 16.55 37.02
CA PRO A 10 -0.39 16.92 35.72
C PRO A 10 -0.08 18.39 35.39
N SER A 11 0.64 18.59 34.29
CA SER A 11 0.97 19.89 33.70
C SER A 11 -0.30 20.64 33.30
N SER A 12 -0.50 21.81 33.88
CA SER A 12 -1.48 22.80 33.44
C SER A 12 -1.28 23.14 31.96
N ALA A 13 -2.39 23.16 31.21
CA ALA A 13 -2.41 23.52 29.80
C ALA A 13 -2.11 25.03 29.64
N SER A 14 -0.83 25.36 29.52
CA SER A 14 -0.35 26.69 29.18
C SER A 14 -0.83 27.09 27.78
N ARG A 15 -1.53 28.23 27.67
CA ARG A 15 -1.85 28.89 26.40
C ARG A 15 -0.53 29.28 25.73
N ARG A 16 -0.06 28.46 24.79
CA ARG A 16 1.19 28.70 24.06
C ARG A 16 0.98 29.84 23.08
N SER A 17 1.59 30.99 23.40
CA SER A 17 1.91 32.06 22.45
C SER A 17 2.55 31.45 21.19
N MET A 18 2.03 31.82 20.01
CA MET A 18 2.60 31.44 18.72
C MET A 18 3.99 32.06 18.61
N GLY A 19 5.02 31.29 18.96
CA GLY A 19 6.41 31.77 18.92
C GLY A 19 6.90 32.11 17.50
N PRO A 20 8.02 32.85 17.39
CA PRO A 20 8.61 33.34 16.13
C PRO A 20 8.88 32.25 15.06
N ASN A 21 8.87 30.98 15.46
CA ASN A 21 9.05 29.83 14.57
C ASN A 21 7.91 29.65 13.55
N LEU A 22 6.68 30.08 13.87
CA LEU A 22 5.58 30.02 12.90
C LEU A 22 5.77 31.02 11.77
N LEU A 23 6.23 32.24 12.11
CA LEU A 23 6.46 33.30 11.14
C LEU A 23 7.57 32.89 10.17
N CYS A 24 8.65 32.29 10.68
CA CYS A 24 9.71 31.71 9.87
C CYS A 24 9.21 30.60 8.94
N PHE A 25 8.31 29.74 9.42
CA PHE A 25 7.73 28.67 8.60
C PHE A 25 6.82 29.20 7.48
N LEU A 26 6.00 30.22 7.76
CA LEU A 26 5.14 30.86 6.77
C LEU A 26 5.96 31.57 5.69
N LEU A 27 7.06 32.24 6.07
CA LEU A 27 7.97 32.88 5.11
C LEU A 27 8.67 31.85 4.19
N ILE A 28 9.10 30.71 4.73
CA ILE A 28 9.68 29.63 3.93
C ILE A 28 8.62 29.02 2.99
N LEU A 29 7.38 28.87 3.46
CA LEU A 29 6.27 28.39 2.64
C LEU A 29 5.96 29.36 1.48
N GLU A 30 5.86 30.66 1.75
CA GLU A 30 5.63 31.66 0.69
C GLU A 30 6.78 31.72 -0.31
N PHE A 31 8.04 31.70 0.16
CA PHE A 31 9.20 31.74 -0.72
C PHE A 31 9.27 30.51 -1.63
N THR A 32 8.98 29.32 -1.08
CA THR A 32 8.96 28.07 -1.86
C THR A 32 7.79 28.02 -2.84
N LEU A 33 6.60 28.45 -2.44
CA LEU A 33 5.44 28.52 -3.34
C LEU A 33 5.64 29.56 -4.46
N SER A 34 6.23 30.71 -4.15
CA SER A 34 6.56 31.75 -5.14
C SER A 34 7.63 31.29 -6.13
N SER A 35 8.68 30.60 -5.66
CA SER A 35 9.71 29.99 -6.53
C SER A 35 9.14 28.90 -7.44
N ILE A 36 8.23 28.06 -6.91
CA ILE A 36 7.55 27.04 -7.70
C ILE A 36 6.63 27.70 -8.74
N ALA A 37 5.85 28.70 -8.35
CA ALA A 37 4.97 29.44 -9.27
C ALA A 37 5.77 30.08 -10.42
N ASN A 38 6.92 30.67 -10.13
CA ASN A 38 7.82 31.26 -11.14
C ASN A 38 8.50 30.21 -12.04
N ALA A 39 8.80 29.03 -11.52
CA ALA A 39 9.36 27.94 -12.32
C ALA A 39 8.34 27.28 -13.27
N PHE A 40 7.04 27.38 -12.96
CA PHE A 40 5.96 26.87 -13.81
C PHE A 40 5.33 27.93 -14.73
N SER A 41 5.56 29.22 -14.49
CA SER A 41 5.07 30.31 -15.34
C SER A 41 5.91 30.53 -16.60
N SER A 42 7.12 29.96 -16.67
CA SER A 42 7.93 29.93 -17.88
C SER A 42 7.51 28.74 -18.74
N PRO A 43 6.88 28.94 -19.92
CA PRO A 43 6.55 27.85 -20.81
C PRO A 43 7.84 27.14 -21.22
N PRO A 44 7.92 25.79 -21.14
CA PRO A 44 9.07 25.09 -21.62
C PRO A 44 9.17 25.36 -23.13
N THR A 45 10.26 25.98 -23.56
CA THR A 45 10.67 26.10 -24.96
C THR A 45 11.03 24.71 -25.47
N PHE A 46 10.01 23.89 -25.71
CA PHE A 46 10.14 22.72 -26.56
C PHE A 46 10.33 23.23 -27.98
N ALA A 47 11.54 23.07 -28.51
CA ALA A 47 11.78 23.19 -29.94
C ALA A 47 10.90 22.15 -30.66
N VAL A 48 9.78 22.63 -31.19
CA VAL A 48 8.86 21.83 -32.00
C VAL A 48 9.52 21.59 -33.35
N ALA A 49 10.05 20.38 -33.56
CA ALA A 49 10.29 19.87 -34.90
C ALA A 49 8.95 19.80 -35.63
N LYS A 50 8.77 20.66 -36.64
CA LYS A 50 7.58 20.70 -37.50
C LYS A 50 7.33 19.31 -38.09
N LYS A 51 6.19 18.72 -37.73
CA LYS A 51 5.62 17.60 -38.48
C LYS A 51 4.17 17.91 -38.73
N ASP A 52 3.88 18.15 -40.00
CA ASP A 52 2.55 18.39 -40.54
C ASP A 52 1.56 17.34 -40.06
N LYS A 53 0.34 17.76 -39.73
CA LYS A 53 -0.88 17.02 -40.07
C LYS A 53 -2.16 17.82 -39.83
N ARG A 54 -2.85 18.01 -40.96
CA ARG A 54 -4.29 17.91 -41.24
C ARG A 54 -5.25 17.85 -40.05
N THR A 55 -6.19 18.77 -40.12
CA THR A 55 -7.43 18.91 -39.37
C THR A 55 -8.33 17.68 -39.43
N PHE A 56 -8.82 17.24 -38.27
CA PHE A 56 -10.05 16.45 -38.15
C PHE A 56 -10.89 17.04 -37.01
N SER A 57 -12.13 17.39 -37.35
CA SER A 57 -13.14 17.99 -36.48
C SER A 57 -13.91 16.89 -35.76
N THR A 58 -14.12 17.04 -34.45
CA THR A 58 -15.13 16.27 -33.70
C THR A 58 -15.82 17.15 -32.67
N ASN A 59 -17.12 17.37 -32.87
CA ASN A 59 -18.08 17.90 -31.90
C ASN A 59 -18.80 16.73 -31.23
N ILE A 60 -18.84 16.64 -29.88
CA ILE A 60 -19.99 16.15 -29.07
C ILE A 60 -19.87 16.71 -27.61
N PRO A 61 -20.96 17.20 -26.98
CA PRO A 61 -20.94 17.86 -25.67
C PRO A 61 -21.20 16.94 -24.44
N PHE A 62 -21.08 17.60 -23.28
CA PHE A 62 -20.97 17.15 -21.89
C PHE A 62 -22.28 16.68 -21.22
N LEU A 63 -22.14 15.86 -20.16
CA LEU A 63 -23.16 15.31 -19.25
C LEU A 63 -23.67 16.28 -18.17
N SER A 64 -24.90 16.06 -17.69
CA SER A 64 -25.45 16.57 -16.42
C SER A 64 -25.72 15.44 -15.39
N SER A 65 -24.99 15.51 -14.26
CA SER A 65 -25.33 15.33 -12.82
C SER A 65 -26.38 14.27 -12.32
N PRO A 66 -26.62 14.14 -10.99
CA PRO A 66 -25.76 13.63 -9.90
C PRO A 66 -26.46 12.49 -9.11
N ILE A 67 -25.83 11.90 -8.07
CA ILE A 67 -26.44 11.38 -6.81
C ILE A 67 -25.37 10.70 -5.91
N LYS A 68 -25.50 10.90 -4.60
CA LYS A 68 -24.87 10.25 -3.42
C LYS A 68 -26.03 9.67 -2.56
N PRO A 69 -25.87 8.91 -1.45
CA PRO A 69 -24.67 8.36 -0.76
C PRO A 69 -24.81 6.89 -0.21
N ARG A 70 -23.79 6.47 0.55
CA ARG A 70 -23.79 5.66 1.81
C ARG A 70 -23.59 4.12 1.81
N ASP A 71 -22.70 3.76 2.74
CA ASP A 71 -22.42 2.49 3.46
C ASP A 71 -22.07 1.26 2.57
N SER A 72 -21.22 0.30 2.92
CA SER A 72 -20.79 -0.25 4.21
C SER A 72 -19.50 -1.07 4.04
N ILE A 73 -18.95 -1.45 5.19
CA ILE A 73 -17.80 -2.32 5.43
C ILE A 73 -18.02 -3.71 4.82
N ALA A 74 -17.08 -4.22 4.02
CA ALA A 74 -16.88 -5.66 3.83
C ALA A 74 -15.41 -5.95 3.50
N ARG A 75 -14.84 -6.83 4.32
CA ARG A 75 -13.45 -7.28 4.29
C ARG A 75 -13.25 -8.32 3.19
N PHE A 76 -11.98 -8.47 2.80
CA PHE A 76 -11.43 -9.60 2.04
C PHE A 76 -12.02 -10.95 2.46
N THR A 77 -12.70 -11.64 1.54
CA THR A 77 -12.96 -13.09 1.62
C THR A 77 -13.15 -13.65 0.20
N ILE A 78 -12.10 -13.59 -0.64
CA ILE A 78 -12.19 -14.08 -2.03
C ILE A 78 -11.93 -15.59 -2.14
N VAL A 79 -11.27 -16.23 -1.16
CA VAL A 79 -10.84 -17.63 -1.32
C VAL A 79 -11.93 -18.65 -0.95
N LYS A 80 -12.82 -18.34 0.00
CA LYS A 80 -13.80 -19.33 0.51
C LYS A 80 -14.99 -19.64 -0.42
N PRO A 81 -15.58 -18.69 -1.18
CA PRO A 81 -16.73 -18.99 -2.04
C PRO A 81 -16.34 -19.89 -3.23
N LEU A 82 -15.13 -19.71 -3.77
CA LEU A 82 -14.60 -20.50 -4.88
C LEU A 82 -14.30 -21.95 -4.48
N GLN A 83 -13.80 -22.19 -3.26
CA GLN A 83 -13.53 -23.53 -2.74
C GLN A 83 -14.81 -24.37 -2.58
N SER A 84 -15.90 -23.72 -2.13
CA SER A 84 -17.22 -24.33 -1.92
C SER A 84 -17.85 -24.81 -3.23
N SER A 85 -17.81 -23.97 -4.27
CA SER A 85 -18.35 -24.32 -5.58
C SER A 85 -17.47 -25.32 -6.35
N LEU A 86 -16.20 -25.47 -6.00
CA LEU A 86 -15.31 -26.44 -6.63
C LEU A 86 -15.53 -27.86 -6.06
N ASN A 87 -15.80 -27.97 -4.76
CA ASN A 87 -16.07 -29.27 -4.13
C ASN A 87 -17.38 -29.89 -4.65
N SER A 88 -18.41 -29.08 -4.93
CA SER A 88 -19.65 -29.58 -5.54
C SER A 88 -19.48 -30.04 -7.00
N ILE A 89 -18.49 -29.48 -7.72
CA ILE A 89 -18.15 -29.91 -9.09
C ILE A 89 -17.39 -31.25 -9.09
N ILE A 90 -16.59 -31.52 -8.05
CA ILE A 90 -15.84 -32.79 -7.91
C ILE A 90 -16.81 -33.94 -7.58
N ASP A 91 -17.81 -33.69 -6.74
CA ASP A 91 -18.86 -34.67 -6.40
C ASP A 91 -19.80 -35.01 -7.57
N LEU A 92 -19.98 -34.09 -8.53
CA LEU A 92 -20.81 -34.33 -9.73
C LEU A 92 -20.10 -35.13 -10.84
N LYS A 93 -18.78 -35.30 -10.76
CA LYS A 93 -18.00 -35.97 -11.82
C LYS A 93 -17.67 -37.43 -11.53
N SER A 94 -17.81 -37.89 -10.28
CA SER A 94 -17.63 -39.30 -9.88
C SER A 94 -18.61 -40.26 -10.56
N ASP A 95 -19.78 -39.77 -11.01
CA ASP A 95 -20.81 -40.59 -11.66
C ASP A 95 -20.68 -40.73 -13.18
N THR A 96 -19.71 -40.05 -13.81
CA THR A 96 -19.58 -40.03 -15.29
C THR A 96 -18.37 -40.79 -15.82
N GLY A 97 -18.05 -41.97 -15.26
CA GLY A 97 -17.28 -43.05 -15.91
C GLY A 97 -15.91 -42.73 -16.57
N CYS A 98 -15.43 -41.50 -16.48
CA CYS A 98 -14.28 -40.99 -17.22
C CYS A 98 -13.14 -40.77 -16.23
N LYS A 99 -12.35 -41.82 -16.04
CA LYS A 99 -11.11 -41.80 -15.24
C LYS A 99 -10.03 -41.02 -16.00
N LYS A 100 -10.15 -39.70 -16.07
CA LYS A 100 -8.99 -38.81 -16.21
C LYS A 100 -8.81 -38.12 -14.86
N ASP A 101 -7.59 -38.19 -14.34
CA ASP A 101 -7.21 -37.74 -12.99
C ASP A 101 -7.69 -36.31 -12.71
N VAL A 102 -8.83 -36.21 -12.04
CA VAL A 102 -9.49 -34.95 -11.66
C VAL A 102 -8.55 -34.09 -10.79
N SER A 103 -7.65 -34.73 -10.07
CA SER A 103 -6.58 -34.08 -9.29
C SER A 103 -5.62 -33.27 -10.18
N SER A 104 -5.27 -33.75 -11.38
CA SER A 104 -4.36 -33.03 -12.28
C SER A 104 -5.03 -31.76 -12.82
N THR A 105 -6.28 -31.87 -13.28
CA THR A 105 -7.03 -30.72 -13.82
C THR A 105 -7.36 -29.66 -12.77
N LYS A 106 -7.56 -30.05 -11.51
CA LYS A 106 -7.73 -29.10 -10.39
C LYS A 106 -6.46 -28.30 -10.13
N ILE A 107 -5.32 -28.99 -10.04
CA ILE A 107 -4.01 -28.37 -9.81
C ILE A 107 -3.65 -27.45 -10.99
N GLU A 108 -3.90 -27.86 -12.22
CA GLU A 108 -3.68 -27.03 -13.42
C GLU A 108 -4.52 -25.75 -13.42
N TRP A 109 -5.80 -25.81 -12.99
CA TRP A 109 -6.66 -24.63 -12.94
C TRP A 109 -6.32 -23.68 -11.80
N GLU A 110 -6.00 -24.21 -10.61
CA GLU A 110 -5.54 -23.40 -9.46
C GLU A 110 -4.22 -22.70 -9.79
N ASN A 111 -3.31 -23.40 -10.48
CA ASN A 111 -2.07 -22.82 -10.98
C ASN A 111 -2.34 -21.74 -12.04
N ALA A 112 -3.23 -21.99 -13.01
CA ALA A 112 -3.59 -21.00 -14.04
C ALA A 112 -4.23 -19.73 -13.46
N CYS A 113 -5.10 -19.84 -12.45
CA CYS A 113 -5.68 -18.68 -11.77
C CYS A 113 -4.63 -17.90 -10.95
N SER A 114 -3.75 -18.61 -10.23
CA SER A 114 -2.63 -18.00 -9.50
C SER A 114 -1.69 -17.28 -10.46
N ASP A 115 -1.36 -17.91 -11.58
CA ASP A 115 -0.49 -17.37 -12.63
C ASP A 115 -1.13 -16.18 -13.32
N PHE A 116 -2.45 -16.16 -13.53
CA PHE A 116 -3.17 -15.01 -14.08
C PHE A 116 -3.14 -13.81 -13.14
N VAL A 117 -3.32 -14.02 -11.83
CA VAL A 117 -3.24 -12.95 -10.82
C VAL A 117 -1.80 -12.42 -10.72
N LYS A 118 -0.80 -13.30 -10.73
CA LYS A 118 0.62 -12.94 -10.77
C LYS A 118 1.00 -12.22 -12.06
N LEU A 119 0.47 -12.64 -13.21
CA LEU A 119 0.66 -11.95 -14.49
C LEU A 119 0.02 -10.55 -14.45
N CYS A 120 -1.15 -10.39 -13.86
CA CYS A 120 -1.82 -9.10 -13.76
C CYS A 120 -1.06 -8.12 -12.84
N SER A 121 -0.53 -8.59 -11.70
CA SER A 121 0.31 -7.76 -10.83
C SER A 121 1.67 -7.47 -11.48
N ALA A 122 2.30 -8.47 -12.11
CA ALA A 122 3.55 -8.32 -12.83
C ALA A 122 3.44 -7.41 -14.06
N GLN A 123 2.34 -7.48 -14.82
CA GLN A 123 2.06 -6.58 -15.94
C GLN A 123 1.74 -5.17 -15.46
N GLN A 124 1.09 -5.00 -14.31
CA GLN A 124 0.94 -3.68 -13.70
C GLN A 124 2.30 -3.12 -13.31
N ILE A 125 3.19 -3.92 -12.74
CA ILE A 125 4.55 -3.52 -12.38
C ILE A 125 5.39 -3.19 -13.64
N SER A 126 5.40 -4.07 -14.65
CA SER A 126 6.18 -3.88 -15.88
C SER A 126 5.69 -2.72 -16.75
N LYS A 127 4.39 -2.40 -16.71
CA LYS A 127 3.84 -1.24 -17.43
C LYS A 127 4.31 0.10 -16.87
N TYR A 128 4.68 0.15 -15.59
CA TYR A 128 5.17 1.35 -14.92
C TYR A 128 6.69 1.35 -14.69
N MET A 129 7.32 0.17 -14.77
CA MET A 129 8.77 0.02 -14.74
C MET A 129 9.29 -0.20 -16.16
N LYS A 130 9.93 0.82 -16.74
CA LYS A 130 10.56 0.73 -18.09
C LYS A 130 11.66 -0.33 -18.21
N SER A 131 12.08 -0.90 -17.07
CA SER A 131 12.94 -2.07 -16.96
C SER A 131 12.26 -2.95 -15.91
N PRO A 132 11.93 -4.22 -16.21
CA PRO A 132 11.37 -5.11 -15.20
C PRO A 132 12.34 -5.18 -14.00
N PRO A 133 11.82 -5.25 -12.76
CA PRO A 133 12.67 -5.64 -11.63
C PRO A 133 13.41 -6.94 -12.02
N SER A 134 14.65 -7.13 -11.56
CA SER A 134 15.43 -8.30 -11.98
C SER A 134 14.59 -9.57 -11.85
N SER A 135 14.71 -10.52 -12.77
CA SER A 135 13.94 -11.77 -12.75
C SER A 135 13.99 -12.45 -11.38
N ASP A 136 15.11 -12.28 -10.67
CA ASP A 136 15.38 -12.81 -9.35
C ASP A 136 14.53 -12.14 -8.25
N TRP A 137 14.15 -10.87 -8.40
CA TRP A 137 13.20 -10.22 -7.49
C TRP A 137 11.86 -10.96 -7.52
N MET A 138 11.25 -11.06 -8.70
CA MET A 138 9.86 -11.53 -8.81
C MET A 138 9.75 -13.04 -8.58
N ALA A 139 10.79 -13.80 -8.93
CA ALA A 139 10.88 -15.21 -8.57
C ALA A 139 10.97 -15.43 -7.05
N ASN A 140 11.59 -14.49 -6.31
CA ASN A 140 11.75 -14.59 -4.85
C ASN A 140 10.63 -13.96 -4.03
N ALA A 141 9.90 -12.98 -4.56
CA ALA A 141 8.78 -12.31 -3.88
C ALA A 141 7.49 -13.15 -3.82
N GLY A 142 7.44 -14.30 -4.51
CA GLY A 142 6.26 -15.17 -4.56
C GLY A 142 6.42 -16.54 -3.90
N ALA A 143 7.61 -16.90 -3.42
CA ALA A 143 7.85 -18.19 -2.79
C ALA A 143 7.57 -18.09 -1.28
N PRO A 144 6.78 -19.01 -0.68
CA PRO A 144 6.52 -19.01 0.75
C PRO A 144 7.84 -19.09 1.50
N VAL A 145 8.09 -18.10 2.35
CA VAL A 145 9.31 -17.99 3.15
C VAL A 145 9.18 -18.92 4.35
N SER A 146 9.28 -20.23 4.13
CA SER A 146 9.25 -21.22 5.22
C SER A 146 10.52 -21.19 6.09
N ASN A 147 11.58 -20.51 5.63
CA ASN A 147 12.86 -20.40 6.34
C ASN A 147 12.97 -19.04 7.06
N PRO A 148 13.12 -19.01 8.40
CA PRO A 148 13.24 -17.76 9.16
C PRO A 148 14.45 -16.91 8.74
N ASN A 149 15.57 -17.52 8.34
CA ASN A 149 16.75 -16.78 7.90
C ASN A 149 16.48 -16.01 6.60
N ARG A 150 15.68 -16.59 5.71
CA ARG A 150 15.25 -15.92 4.48
C ARG A 150 14.31 -14.76 4.79
N ALA A 151 13.44 -14.88 5.79
CA ALA A 151 12.56 -13.79 6.21
C ALA A 151 13.36 -12.60 6.75
N ILE A 152 14.41 -12.86 7.51
CA ILE A 152 15.34 -11.85 8.04
C ILE A 152 16.10 -11.19 6.90
N GLU A 153 16.76 -11.96 6.03
CA GLU A 153 17.50 -11.43 4.88
C GLU A 153 16.61 -10.59 3.98
N TRP A 154 15.39 -11.08 3.73
CA TRP A 154 14.40 -10.36 2.96
C TRP A 154 14.00 -9.07 3.67
N ALA A 155 13.71 -9.08 4.98
CA ALA A 155 13.38 -7.88 5.73
C ALA A 155 14.53 -6.86 5.72
N GLU A 156 15.78 -7.32 5.79
CA GLU A 156 16.95 -6.47 5.63
C GLU A 156 16.99 -5.79 4.25
N ASN A 157 16.54 -6.47 3.20
CA ASN A 157 16.47 -5.91 1.85
C ASN A 157 15.48 -4.76 1.72
N PHE A 158 14.41 -4.75 2.51
CA PHE A 158 13.41 -3.68 2.49
C PHE A 158 13.58 -2.61 3.57
N THR A 159 14.42 -2.84 4.58
CA THR A 159 14.71 -1.86 5.64
C THR A 159 15.75 -0.82 5.26
N SER A 160 16.50 -1.03 4.17
CA SER A 160 17.49 -0.09 3.67
C SER A 160 17.07 0.56 2.35
N VAL A 161 17.22 1.88 2.27
CA VAL A 161 16.93 2.64 1.04
C VAL A 161 17.91 2.25 -0.08
N ASP A 162 19.17 1.95 0.25
CA ASP A 162 20.17 1.56 -0.75
C ASP A 162 19.83 0.23 -1.40
N LYS A 163 19.34 -0.73 -0.59
CA LYS A 163 18.88 -2.02 -1.10
C LYS A 163 17.61 -1.86 -1.94
N LEU A 164 16.67 -0.99 -1.53
CA LEU A 164 15.52 -0.61 -2.36
C LEU A 164 15.97 0.04 -3.69
N ARG A 165 17.00 0.89 -3.69
CA ARG A 165 17.57 1.50 -4.91
C ARG A 165 18.24 0.46 -5.81
N ALA A 166 18.97 -0.50 -5.23
CA ALA A 166 19.60 -1.58 -5.98
C ALA A 166 18.54 -2.46 -6.66
N ALA A 167 17.46 -2.76 -5.94
CA ALA A 167 16.48 -3.71 -6.39
C ALA A 167 15.40 -3.08 -7.31
N LEU A 168 14.91 -1.86 -7.00
CA LEU A 168 13.87 -1.15 -7.78
C LEU A 168 14.45 -0.12 -8.77
N GLY A 169 15.76 0.11 -8.72
CA GLY A 169 16.47 1.09 -9.53
C GLY A 169 16.50 2.50 -8.92
N THR A 170 17.43 3.30 -9.43
CA THR A 170 17.66 4.69 -9.01
C THR A 170 16.86 5.70 -9.84
N ASN A 171 16.71 6.92 -9.31
CA ASN A 171 16.02 8.01 -10.00
C ASN A 171 16.76 8.40 -11.28
N ARG A 172 16.13 8.15 -12.44
CA ARG A 172 16.73 8.44 -13.76
C ARG A 172 16.96 9.94 -13.99
N ASN A 173 16.09 10.77 -13.45
CA ASN A 173 16.10 12.22 -13.66
C ASN A 173 16.91 12.97 -12.58
N ARG A 174 17.68 12.25 -11.75
CA ARG A 174 18.48 12.72 -10.61
C ARG A 174 17.74 13.67 -9.67
N PHE A 175 17.59 14.92 -10.09
CA PHE A 175 16.89 15.96 -9.34
C PHE A 175 15.38 15.92 -9.52
N LEU A 176 14.87 15.90 -10.75
CA LEU A 176 13.45 16.21 -11.00
C LEU A 176 12.47 15.16 -10.46
N GLY A 177 12.91 13.93 -10.24
CA GLY A 177 12.01 12.80 -9.96
C GLY A 177 11.49 12.17 -11.25
N ASP A 178 11.07 10.92 -11.17
CA ASP A 178 10.60 10.15 -12.32
C ASP A 178 9.17 9.61 -12.16
N PHE A 179 8.59 9.70 -10.96
CA PHE A 179 7.24 9.24 -10.69
C PHE A 179 6.25 10.36 -10.40
N SER A 180 5.07 10.22 -11.03
CA SER A 180 3.89 11.02 -10.70
C SER A 180 3.36 10.66 -9.32
N PRO A 181 2.62 11.56 -8.65
CA PRO A 181 2.05 11.29 -7.33
C PRO A 181 1.23 9.99 -7.27
N GLN A 182 0.52 9.65 -8.34
CA GLN A 182 -0.24 8.40 -8.43
C GLN A 182 0.68 7.17 -8.51
N THR A 183 1.74 7.24 -9.31
CA THR A 183 2.71 6.13 -9.45
C THR A 183 3.51 5.95 -8.16
N THR A 184 4.01 7.04 -7.57
CA THR A 184 4.68 7.02 -6.26
C THR A 184 3.78 6.40 -5.20
N ARG A 185 2.48 6.73 -5.20
CA ARG A 185 1.56 6.16 -4.22
C ARG A 185 1.35 4.66 -4.40
N ARG A 186 1.26 4.17 -5.64
CA ARG A 186 1.17 2.73 -5.91
C ARG A 186 2.46 2.00 -5.51
N LEU A 187 3.61 2.56 -5.86
CA LEU A 187 4.90 2.03 -5.47
C LEU A 187 5.01 1.89 -3.96
N TYR A 188 4.58 2.91 -3.22
CA TYR A 188 4.55 2.88 -1.76
C TYR A 188 3.70 1.72 -1.22
N HIS A 189 2.53 1.48 -1.81
CA HIS A 189 1.67 0.34 -1.43
C HIS A 189 2.29 -1.01 -1.74
N LEU A 190 2.93 -1.14 -2.91
CA LEU A 190 3.61 -2.38 -3.30
C LEU A 190 4.70 -2.73 -2.28
N ILE A 191 5.61 -1.77 -2.00
CA ILE A 191 6.69 -1.98 -1.04
C ILE A 191 6.13 -2.29 0.35
N LEU A 192 5.08 -1.59 0.79
CA LEU A 192 4.58 -1.75 2.16
C LEU A 192 3.82 -3.05 2.38
N ASN A 193 2.98 -3.45 1.42
CA ASN A 193 2.15 -4.64 1.54
C ASN A 193 2.98 -5.91 1.42
N GLU A 194 3.96 -5.95 0.51
CA GLU A 194 4.89 -7.07 0.43
C GLU A 194 5.58 -7.26 1.78
N VAL A 195 6.28 -6.23 2.27
CA VAL A 195 7.06 -6.25 3.52
C VAL A 195 6.33 -6.89 4.70
N VAL A 196 5.09 -6.48 4.94
CA VAL A 196 4.45 -6.83 6.19
C VAL A 196 3.56 -8.08 6.09
N CYS A 197 2.98 -8.35 4.92
CA CYS A 197 2.19 -9.57 4.74
C CYS A 197 3.07 -10.80 4.83
N GLU A 198 4.22 -10.81 4.14
CA GLU A 198 5.11 -11.97 4.16
C GLU A 198 5.59 -12.29 5.58
N ILE A 199 6.07 -11.29 6.33
CA ILE A 199 6.64 -11.56 7.65
C ILE A 199 5.57 -11.95 8.69
N ARG A 200 4.35 -11.39 8.60
CA ARG A 200 3.26 -11.79 9.49
C ARG A 200 2.80 -13.22 9.23
N ASP A 201 2.71 -13.60 7.96
CA ASP A 201 2.15 -14.89 7.57
C ASP A 201 3.12 -16.05 7.88
N ILE A 202 4.41 -15.75 8.09
CA ILE A 202 5.42 -16.72 8.54
C ILE A 202 5.20 -17.14 10.01
N GLY A 203 4.60 -16.29 10.86
CA GLY A 203 4.23 -16.66 12.24
C GLY A 203 5.38 -17.06 13.17
N LEU A 204 6.64 -16.95 12.74
CA LEU A 204 7.82 -17.43 13.48
C LEU A 204 8.40 -16.39 14.46
N MET A 205 8.06 -15.10 14.34
CA MET A 205 8.67 -14.03 15.14
C MET A 205 7.71 -13.41 16.16
N GLN A 206 8.25 -13.06 17.32
CA GLN A 206 7.50 -12.30 18.32
C GLN A 206 7.19 -10.88 17.80
N PRO A 207 6.01 -10.31 18.10
CA PRO A 207 5.63 -8.96 17.67
C PRO A 207 6.66 -7.87 18.03
N GLN A 208 7.36 -8.04 19.15
CA GLN A 208 8.35 -7.11 19.71
C GLN A 208 9.58 -6.97 18.81
N GLU A 209 10.07 -8.09 18.27
CA GLU A 209 11.20 -8.10 17.33
C GLU A 209 10.80 -7.56 15.96
N PHE A 210 9.53 -7.79 15.59
CA PHE A 210 9.06 -7.44 14.27
C PHE A 210 8.67 -5.96 14.12
N ALA A 211 8.16 -5.34 15.18
CA ALA A 211 7.77 -3.93 15.17
C ALA A 211 8.89 -2.95 14.72
N PRO A 212 10.14 -3.03 15.20
CA PRO A 212 11.23 -2.14 14.74
C PRO A 212 11.60 -2.38 13.28
N ILE A 213 11.54 -3.63 12.80
CA ILE A 213 11.81 -3.99 11.41
C ILE A 213 10.74 -3.38 10.50
N ALA A 214 9.46 -3.58 10.82
CA ALA A 214 8.34 -3.02 10.07
C ALA A 214 8.39 -1.48 10.04
N TYR A 215 8.79 -0.84 11.15
CA TYR A 215 9.01 0.60 11.21
C TYR A 215 10.12 1.05 10.25
N ARG A 216 11.30 0.42 10.33
CA ARG A 216 12.46 0.75 9.46
C ARG A 216 12.10 0.57 7.99
N ALA A 217 11.45 -0.52 7.63
CA ALA A 217 11.01 -0.77 6.26
C ALA A 217 10.01 0.27 5.76
N ARG A 218 9.04 0.68 6.60
CA ARG A 218 8.13 1.78 6.24
C ARG A 218 8.89 3.09 6.02
N GLN A 219 9.89 3.41 6.84
CA GLN A 219 10.68 4.63 6.67
C GLN A 219 11.52 4.57 5.39
N ALA A 220 12.16 3.44 5.12
CA ALA A 220 12.91 3.21 3.89
C ALA A 220 12.00 3.33 2.66
N ALA A 221 10.81 2.72 2.69
CA ALA A 221 9.81 2.81 1.63
C ALA A 221 9.37 4.25 1.37
N LYS A 222 9.08 5.03 2.43
CA LYS A 222 8.75 6.45 2.30
C LYS A 222 9.89 7.25 1.68
N GLN A 223 11.10 7.06 2.18
CA GLN A 223 12.28 7.79 1.73
C GLN A 223 12.57 7.48 0.26
N TYR A 224 12.54 6.20 -0.12
CA TYR A 224 12.68 5.76 -1.50
C TYR A 224 11.59 6.39 -2.41
N CYS A 225 10.33 6.34 -1.99
CA CYS A 225 9.23 6.97 -2.73
C CYS A 225 9.41 8.49 -2.91
N ARG A 226 9.94 9.19 -1.89
CA ARG A 226 10.24 10.64 -1.97
C ARG A 226 11.33 10.93 -2.97
N GLU A 227 12.40 10.15 -2.98
CA GLU A 227 13.53 10.29 -3.90
C GLU A 227 13.12 10.11 -5.37
N ARG A 228 12.09 9.28 -5.61
CA ARG A 228 11.50 9.05 -6.93
C ARG A 228 10.43 10.07 -7.30
N SER A 229 9.76 10.68 -6.32
CA SER A 229 8.71 11.69 -6.56
C SER A 229 9.26 13.03 -7.07
N PHE A 230 8.42 13.78 -7.77
CA PHE A 230 8.72 15.13 -8.25
C PHE A 230 9.16 16.09 -7.13
N ILE A 231 10.16 16.93 -7.38
CA ILE A 231 10.75 17.87 -6.38
C ILE A 231 9.67 18.68 -5.65
N PRO A 232 8.71 19.34 -6.33
CA PRO A 232 7.73 20.16 -5.63
C PRO A 232 6.89 19.34 -4.64
N ALA A 233 6.52 18.10 -5.04
CA ALA A 233 5.80 17.19 -4.16
C ALA A 233 6.66 16.78 -2.95
N ARG A 234 7.95 16.53 -3.14
CA ARG A 234 8.90 16.21 -2.06
C ARG A 234 8.98 17.34 -1.03
N ILE A 235 9.16 18.58 -1.49
CA ILE A 235 9.25 19.76 -0.63
C ILE A 235 7.95 19.94 0.17
N LEU A 236 6.79 19.86 -0.50
CA LEU A 236 5.50 20.00 0.16
C LEU A 236 5.27 18.92 1.22
N VAL A 237 5.68 17.67 0.97
CA VAL A 237 5.59 16.58 1.95
C VAL A 237 6.51 16.84 3.14
N MET A 238 7.74 17.31 2.92
CA MET A 238 8.70 17.65 3.98
C MET A 238 8.18 18.78 4.88
N ILE A 239 7.61 19.83 4.28
CA ILE A 239 6.97 20.94 4.97
C ILE A 239 5.78 20.45 5.80
N TYR A 240 4.89 19.65 5.18
CA TYR A 240 3.72 19.11 5.86
C TYR A 240 4.09 18.21 7.05
N GLU A 241 5.11 17.35 6.90
CA GLU A 241 5.58 16.52 8.01
C GLU A 241 6.24 17.33 9.12
N GLY A 242 7.05 18.33 8.77
CA GLY A 242 7.63 19.26 9.73
C GLY A 242 6.56 20.00 10.54
N PHE A 243 5.54 20.54 9.87
CA PHE A 243 4.40 21.20 10.50
C PHE A 243 3.63 20.26 11.42
N ARG A 244 3.32 19.04 10.93
CA ARG A 244 2.62 18.04 11.73
C ARG A 244 3.43 17.62 12.96
N GLY A 245 4.74 17.47 12.82
CA GLY A 245 5.64 17.15 13.94
C GLY A 245 5.66 18.27 14.97
N TRP A 246 5.70 19.52 14.50
CA TRP A 246 5.67 20.71 15.35
C TRP A 246 4.38 20.81 16.17
N VAL A 247 3.21 20.64 15.54
CA VAL A 247 1.91 20.70 16.24
C VAL A 247 1.79 19.65 17.34
N ASN A 248 2.28 18.44 17.11
CA ASN A 248 2.11 17.34 18.06
C ASN A 248 3.19 17.29 19.15
N ASN A 249 4.45 17.48 18.77
CA ASN A 249 5.61 17.22 19.63
C ASN A 249 6.46 18.47 19.91
N SER A 250 6.08 19.64 19.36
CA SER A 250 6.87 20.89 19.43
C SER A 250 8.29 20.78 18.86
N LYS A 251 8.59 19.70 18.15
CA LYS A 251 9.85 19.45 17.46
C LYS A 251 9.58 19.33 15.97
N VAL A 252 10.29 20.13 15.17
CA VAL A 252 10.24 20.02 13.71
C VAL A 252 11.12 18.84 13.31
N ASN A 253 10.51 17.76 12.83
CA ASN A 253 11.25 16.66 12.22
C ASN A 253 10.75 16.43 10.80
N VAL A 254 11.64 16.66 9.85
CA VAL A 254 11.36 16.56 8.41
C VAL A 254 11.40 15.10 7.94
N SER A 255 12.05 14.21 8.70
CA SER A 255 12.13 12.77 8.43
C SER A 255 10.97 11.97 9.04
N GLY A 256 10.03 12.63 9.72
CA GLY A 256 8.93 12.01 10.44
C GLY A 256 9.27 11.70 11.90
N MET A 257 8.44 10.89 12.58
CA MET A 257 8.64 10.54 13.99
C MET A 257 9.76 9.50 14.14
N THR A 258 10.63 9.69 15.14
CA THR A 258 11.64 8.67 15.52
C THR A 258 10.96 7.43 16.11
N TRP A 259 11.69 6.33 16.22
CA TRP A 259 11.17 5.09 16.80
C TRP A 259 10.64 5.30 18.22
N GLU A 260 11.40 6.00 19.05
CA GLU A 260 11.09 6.29 20.44
C GLU A 260 9.84 7.14 20.56
N GLN A 261 9.68 8.14 19.67
CA GLN A 261 8.49 8.99 19.63
C GLN A 261 7.24 8.21 19.21
N ILE A 262 7.39 7.24 18.31
CA ILE A 262 6.29 6.37 17.89
C ILE A 262 5.91 5.42 19.02
N TRP A 263 6.91 4.84 19.69
CA TRP A 263 6.72 3.99 20.85
C TRP A 263 5.96 4.73 21.95
N GLU A 264 6.49 5.86 22.42
CA GLU A 264 5.89 6.69 23.48
C GLU A 264 4.46 7.14 23.11
N LYS A 265 4.20 7.39 21.82
CA LYS A 265 2.87 7.74 21.34
C LYS A 265 1.88 6.58 21.51
N TYR A 266 2.25 5.36 21.13
CA TYR A 266 1.34 4.20 21.23
C TYR A 266 1.28 3.63 22.65
N GLU A 267 2.38 3.69 23.39
CA GLU A 267 2.43 3.41 24.82
C GLU A 267 1.45 4.31 25.56
N ARG A 268 1.46 5.64 25.33
CA ARG A 268 0.47 6.54 25.92
C ARG A 268 -0.98 6.22 25.54
N GLN A 269 -1.22 5.69 24.34
CA GLN A 269 -2.58 5.29 23.91
C GLN A 269 -3.07 4.03 24.63
N ILE A 270 -2.17 3.12 24.99
CA ILE A 270 -2.49 1.86 25.65
C ILE A 270 -2.48 2.04 27.18
N ASN A 271 -1.47 2.71 27.74
CA ASN A 271 -1.34 2.96 29.19
C ASN A 271 -2.43 3.86 29.78
N LEU A 272 -3.17 4.60 28.95
CA LEU A 272 -4.33 5.36 29.43
C LEU A 272 -5.43 4.47 30.03
N SER A 273 -5.35 3.15 29.86
CA SER A 273 -6.41 2.21 30.21
C SER A 273 -6.19 1.38 31.48
N ASN A 274 -4.98 1.25 32.04
CA ASN A 274 -4.71 0.29 33.14
C ASN A 274 -3.67 0.79 34.18
N SER A 275 -3.83 0.42 35.46
CA SER A 275 -2.80 0.52 36.51
C SER A 275 -1.73 -0.58 36.35
N THR A 276 -0.48 -0.32 36.76
CA THR A 276 0.72 -1.07 36.30
C THR A 276 1.27 -2.10 37.30
N THR A 277 1.23 -3.38 36.92
CA THR A 277 1.97 -4.53 37.50
C THR A 277 3.05 -4.97 36.50
N GLU A 278 4.14 -5.62 36.93
CA GLU A 278 5.21 -6.10 36.01
C GLU A 278 4.69 -7.01 34.89
N ALA A 279 3.78 -7.94 35.19
CA ALA A 279 3.14 -8.79 34.17
C ALA A 279 2.33 -7.99 33.14
N GLN A 280 1.81 -6.82 33.51
CA GLN A 280 1.10 -5.94 32.59
C GLN A 280 2.07 -5.15 31.71
N LYS A 281 3.32 -4.91 32.13
CA LYS A 281 4.31 -4.23 31.28
C LYS A 281 4.63 -5.06 30.03
N GLU A 282 4.88 -6.35 30.18
CA GLU A 282 5.14 -7.24 29.04
C GLU A 282 3.95 -7.27 28.06
N GLU A 283 2.73 -7.32 28.60
CA GLU A 283 1.50 -7.26 27.78
C GLU A 283 1.33 -5.90 27.09
N ILE A 284 1.66 -4.79 27.76
CA ILE A 284 1.68 -3.44 27.17
C ILE A 284 2.69 -3.39 26.02
N GLU A 285 3.92 -3.87 26.23
CA GLU A 285 4.96 -3.88 25.19
C GLU A 285 4.52 -4.69 23.96
N ARG A 286 3.89 -5.85 24.19
CA ARG A 286 3.32 -6.69 23.13
C ARG A 286 2.22 -5.95 22.36
N GLN A 287 1.30 -5.29 23.07
CA GLN A 287 0.22 -4.51 22.46
C GLN A 287 0.73 -3.30 21.69
N VAL A 288 1.71 -2.57 22.22
CA VAL A 288 2.38 -1.45 21.55
C VAL A 288 3.02 -1.94 20.25
N SER A 289 3.75 -3.05 20.32
CA SER A 289 4.42 -3.66 19.16
C SER A 289 3.43 -4.09 18.08
N LEU A 290 2.33 -4.75 18.46
CA LEU A 290 1.24 -5.10 17.55
C LEU A 290 0.60 -3.85 16.92
N LYS A 291 0.42 -2.78 17.69
CA LYS A 291 -0.16 -1.54 17.18
C LYS A 291 0.75 -0.84 16.20
N ILE A 292 2.05 -0.79 16.49
CA ILE A 292 3.07 -0.29 15.58
C ILE A 292 3.06 -1.09 14.30
N LEU A 293 2.94 -2.41 14.38
CA LEU A 293 2.90 -3.29 13.23
C LEU A 293 1.68 -3.01 12.34
N GLU A 294 0.48 -3.02 12.92
CA GLU A 294 -0.78 -2.69 12.24
C GLU A 294 -0.68 -1.33 11.54
N ARG A 295 -0.18 -0.32 12.26
CA ARG A 295 -0.06 1.05 11.74
C ARG A 295 1.08 1.20 10.73
N SER A 296 2.09 0.35 10.79
CA SER A 296 3.16 0.29 9.81
C SER A 296 2.68 -0.29 8.48
N CYS A 297 1.64 -1.13 8.47
CA CYS A 297 0.94 -1.54 7.23
C CYS A 297 -0.05 -0.48 6.77
N ALA A 298 -0.67 0.23 7.71
CA ALA A 298 -1.80 1.08 7.38
C ALA A 298 -1.37 2.33 6.60
N THR A 299 -2.08 2.57 5.50
CA THR A 299 -1.95 3.76 4.68
C THR A 299 -3.09 4.76 4.96
N ASN A 300 -2.86 6.04 4.68
CA ASN A 300 -3.90 7.04 4.81
C ASN A 300 -4.94 6.89 3.67
N GLN A 301 -6.13 6.38 4.02
CA GLN A 301 -7.24 6.17 3.09
C GLN A 301 -7.67 7.44 2.34
N MET A 302 -7.57 8.62 2.96
CA MET A 302 -7.89 9.88 2.30
C MET A 302 -6.89 10.17 1.18
N VAL A 303 -5.60 9.97 1.44
CA VAL A 303 -4.52 10.12 0.43
C VAL A 303 -4.69 9.07 -0.66
N ASP A 304 -5.03 7.84 -0.28
CA ASP A 304 -5.31 6.76 -1.24
C ASP A 304 -6.49 7.11 -2.14
N THR A 305 -7.58 7.62 -1.57
CA THR A 305 -8.74 8.04 -2.33
C THR A 305 -8.41 9.22 -3.24
N MET A 306 -7.54 10.14 -2.83
CA MET A 306 -7.13 11.29 -3.63
C MET A 306 -6.31 10.86 -4.86
N PHE A 307 -5.31 9.99 -4.68
CA PHE A 307 -4.37 9.64 -5.76
C PHE A 307 -4.76 8.37 -6.53
N LEU A 308 -5.48 7.43 -5.91
CA LEU A 308 -5.84 6.14 -6.48
C LEU A 308 -7.31 6.06 -6.94
N LYS A 309 -8.12 7.13 -6.81
CA LYS A 309 -9.55 7.13 -7.16
C LYS A 309 -9.86 6.54 -8.54
N LYS A 310 -9.09 6.93 -9.56
CA LYS A 310 -9.30 6.49 -10.95
C LYS A 310 -8.99 5.00 -11.10
N VAL A 311 -8.01 4.50 -10.36
CA VAL A 311 -7.64 3.07 -10.33
C VAL A 311 -8.72 2.28 -9.63
N TYR A 312 -9.15 2.75 -8.46
CA TYR A 312 -10.21 2.11 -7.70
C TYR A 312 -11.51 2.01 -8.51
N ARG A 313 -11.91 3.08 -9.21
CA ARG A 313 -13.06 3.06 -10.12
C ARG A 313 -12.90 2.03 -11.24
N ARG A 314 -11.71 1.92 -11.82
CA ARG A 314 -11.44 0.94 -12.89
C ARG A 314 -11.45 -0.48 -12.35
N ASN A 315 -10.79 -0.75 -11.23
CA ASN A 315 -10.77 -2.07 -10.61
C ASN A 315 -12.18 -2.50 -10.19
N LYS A 316 -12.97 -1.59 -9.59
CA LYS A 316 -14.38 -1.85 -9.26
C LYS A 316 -15.21 -2.16 -10.51
N MET A 317 -14.94 -1.50 -11.64
CA MET A 317 -15.59 -1.82 -12.92
C MET A 317 -15.16 -3.19 -13.44
N ILE A 318 -13.87 -3.55 -13.34
CA ILE A 318 -13.36 -4.87 -13.72
C ILE A 318 -13.97 -5.96 -12.84
N GLU A 319 -14.03 -5.76 -11.52
CA GLU A 319 -14.69 -6.68 -10.58
C GLU A 319 -16.17 -6.86 -10.93
N ALA A 320 -16.90 -5.78 -11.22
CA ALA A 320 -18.29 -5.86 -11.65
C ALA A 320 -18.47 -6.61 -12.97
N ILE A 321 -17.54 -6.45 -13.93
CA ILE A 321 -17.54 -7.22 -15.18
C ILE A 321 -17.25 -8.70 -14.91
N ALA A 322 -16.25 -9.00 -14.07
CA ALA A 322 -15.88 -10.37 -13.72
C ALA A 322 -17.04 -11.10 -13.02
N SER A 323 -17.71 -10.46 -12.06
CA SER A 323 -18.90 -11.03 -11.41
C SER A 323 -20.02 -11.35 -12.40
N LYS A 324 -20.29 -10.45 -13.36
CA LYS A 324 -21.30 -10.70 -14.40
C LYS A 324 -20.92 -11.86 -15.32
N LEU A 325 -19.64 -12.00 -15.68
CA LEU A 325 -19.17 -13.11 -16.50
C LEU A 325 -19.33 -14.47 -15.80
N VAL A 326 -19.10 -14.52 -14.48
CA VAL A 326 -19.35 -15.73 -13.68
C VAL A 326 -20.84 -16.08 -13.67
N GLU A 327 -21.71 -15.10 -13.45
CA GLU A 327 -23.17 -15.27 -13.50
C GLU A 327 -23.64 -15.80 -14.87
N TYR A 328 -23.14 -15.25 -15.98
CA TYR A 328 -23.45 -15.76 -17.32
C TYR A 328 -22.98 -17.20 -17.53
N ALA A 329 -21.80 -17.56 -17.03
CA ALA A 329 -21.28 -18.92 -17.13
C ALA A 329 -22.14 -19.92 -16.34
N GLU A 330 -22.65 -19.54 -15.19
CA GLU A 330 -23.58 -20.36 -14.40
C GLU A 330 -24.94 -20.52 -15.11
N ASN A 331 -25.46 -19.46 -15.72
CA ASN A 331 -26.69 -19.52 -16.49
C ASN A 331 -26.57 -20.44 -17.73
N ILE A 332 -25.43 -20.40 -18.44
CA ILE A 332 -25.18 -21.30 -19.58
C ILE A 332 -25.14 -22.78 -19.13
N LYS A 333 -24.57 -23.06 -17.95
CA LYS A 333 -24.57 -24.43 -17.40
C LYS A 333 -25.99 -24.94 -17.11
N LEU A 334 -26.88 -24.08 -16.61
CA LEU A 334 -28.28 -24.45 -16.35
C LEU A 334 -29.01 -24.81 -17.64
N VAL A 335 -28.85 -24.00 -18.70
CA VAL A 335 -29.47 -24.26 -20.01
C VAL A 335 -29.01 -25.61 -20.59
N HIS A 336 -27.70 -25.89 -20.58
CA HIS A 336 -27.19 -27.18 -21.05
C HIS A 336 -27.62 -28.40 -20.20
N THR A 337 -28.01 -28.18 -18.94
CA THR A 337 -28.54 -29.26 -18.09
C THR A 337 -29.99 -29.59 -18.46
N MET A 338 -30.78 -28.59 -18.89
CA MET A 338 -32.16 -28.79 -19.33
C MET A 338 -32.27 -29.45 -20.72
N GLU A 339 -31.27 -29.27 -21.59
CA GLU A 339 -31.27 -29.82 -22.94
C GLU A 339 -30.82 -31.28 -23.04
N ARG A 340 -30.45 -31.95 -21.94
CA ARG A 340 -30.16 -33.39 -22.00
C ARG A 340 -31.47 -34.13 -22.26
N PRO A 341 -31.67 -34.72 -23.45
CA PRO A 341 -32.88 -35.47 -23.74
C PRO A 341 -32.96 -36.63 -22.76
N ILE A 342 -34.16 -36.85 -22.21
CA ILE A 342 -34.49 -38.04 -21.42
C ILE A 342 -34.33 -39.23 -22.38
N GLN A 343 -33.15 -39.83 -22.41
CA GLN A 343 -32.95 -41.11 -23.06
C GLN A 343 -33.62 -42.16 -22.17
N GLY A 344 -34.84 -42.51 -22.55
CA GLY A 344 -35.59 -43.64 -22.01
C GLY A 344 -35.16 -44.96 -22.61
#